data_AF-A0A2E5HJG4-F1
#
_entry.id   AF-A0A2E5HJG4-F1
#
_cell.length_a   1.000
_cell.length_b   1.000
_cell.length_c   1.000
_cell.angle_alpha   90.00
_cell.angle_beta   90.00
_cell.angle_gamma   90.00
#
_symmetry.space_group_name_H-M   'P 1'
#
loop_
_entity.id
_entity.type
_entity.pdbx_description
1 polymer ?
#
loop_
_entity_poly.entity_id
_entity_poly.type
_entity_poly.pdbx_seq_one_letter_code
_entity_poly.pdbx_strand_id
1 'polypeptide(L)'
;GEELVADDVQVRREARGDVVIETEGGLIVAFDTDLSEALLHEGMAREVTSWVQRQRKDRELAITDRIALTLVSPDAELRAAIEAERQAIADEVLAVSIEVEEGEGDETVSTVRGDWSLSARLEVVEVS
;
A
#
# COMPACT_ATOMS: atom_id res chain seq x y z
N GLY A 1 -9.61 -7.10 -44.05
CA GLY A 1 -9.34 -6.54 -42.72
C GLY A 1 -10.07 -7.41 -41.77
N GLU A 2 -9.35 -8.23 -41.02
CA GLU A 2 -9.93 -9.16 -40.05
C GLU A 2 -9.52 -8.67 -38.66
N GLU A 3 -10.52 -8.36 -37.84
CA GLU A 3 -10.39 -7.79 -36.51
C GLU A 3 -10.38 -8.95 -35.50
N LEU A 4 -9.33 -9.01 -34.69
CA LEU A 4 -9.12 -10.06 -33.69
C LEU A 4 -10.04 -9.81 -32.49
N VAL A 5 -10.92 -10.78 -32.20
CA VAL A 5 -11.74 -10.79 -30.98
C VAL A 5 -10.89 -11.35 -29.84
N ALA A 6 -10.72 -10.59 -28.76
CA ALA A 6 -10.06 -11.05 -27.54
C ALA A 6 -11.05 -11.83 -26.67
N ASP A 7 -10.73 -13.09 -26.38
CA ASP A 7 -11.42 -13.95 -25.42
C ASP A 7 -11.42 -13.33 -24.01
N ASP A 8 -12.61 -13.07 -23.49
CA ASP A 8 -12.83 -12.54 -22.14
C ASP A 8 -12.75 -13.69 -21.12
N VAL A 9 -11.67 -13.71 -20.34
CA VAL A 9 -11.47 -14.68 -19.25
C VAL A 9 -12.35 -14.27 -18.07
N GLN A 10 -13.54 -14.84 -17.96
CA GLN A 10 -14.38 -14.69 -16.77
C GLN A 10 -13.86 -15.57 -15.62
N VAL A 11 -13.12 -14.95 -14.71
CA VAL A 11 -12.72 -15.57 -13.44
C VAL A 11 -13.95 -15.70 -12.53
N ARG A 12 -14.50 -16.91 -12.43
CA ARG A 12 -15.48 -17.25 -11.38
C ARG A 12 -14.74 -17.53 -10.07
N ARG A 13 -15.11 -16.81 -9.00
CA ARG A 13 -14.81 -17.18 -7.61
C ARG A 13 -16.12 -17.25 -6.84
N GLU A 14 -16.48 -18.44 -6.35
CA GLU A 14 -17.61 -18.65 -5.45
C GLU A 14 -17.22 -18.21 -4.03
N ALA A 15 -17.98 -17.29 -3.45
CA ALA A 15 -17.79 -16.79 -2.09
C ALA A 15 -18.68 -17.56 -1.10
N ARG A 16 -18.11 -17.97 0.03
CA ARG A 16 -18.83 -18.35 1.26
C ARG A 16 -18.21 -17.56 2.40
N GLY A 17 -18.95 -16.58 2.93
CA GLY A 17 -18.56 -15.75 4.07
C GLY A 17 -19.54 -14.60 4.26
N ASP A 18 -19.75 -14.18 5.51
CA ASP A 18 -20.93 -13.49 6.05
C ASP A 18 -21.41 -12.24 5.30
N VAL A 19 -22.68 -12.22 4.90
CA VAL A 19 -23.28 -11.23 3.98
C VAL A 19 -24.28 -10.33 4.72
N VAL A 20 -24.10 -9.00 4.64
CA VAL A 20 -25.17 -8.04 4.94
C VAL A 20 -26.07 -7.93 3.70
N ILE A 21 -27.37 -8.23 3.87
CA ILE A 21 -28.34 -8.37 2.80
C ILE A 21 -29.20 -7.11 2.70
N GLU A 22 -29.10 -6.37 1.60
CA GLU A 22 -30.10 -5.36 1.20
C GLU A 22 -30.70 -5.77 -0.16
N THR A 23 -32.03 -5.70 -0.30
CA THR A 23 -32.75 -6.34 -1.41
C THR A 23 -33.63 -5.33 -2.16
N GLU A 24 -33.21 -4.88 -3.34
CA GLU A 24 -34.12 -4.46 -4.42
C GLU A 24 -33.48 -4.84 -5.77
N GLY A 25 -34.02 -5.87 -6.43
CA GLY A 25 -33.68 -6.17 -7.84
C GLY A 25 -32.53 -7.15 -8.10
N GLY A 26 -32.57 -8.34 -7.51
CA GLY A 26 -32.05 -9.57 -8.16
C GLY A 26 -30.53 -9.74 -8.37
N LEU A 27 -29.67 -8.90 -7.80
CA LEU A 27 -28.24 -9.15 -7.72
C LEU A 27 -27.77 -9.03 -6.27
N ILE A 28 -27.47 -10.17 -5.66
CA ILE A 28 -26.90 -10.24 -4.31
C ILE A 28 -25.38 -10.11 -4.47
N VAL A 29 -24.81 -8.93 -4.19
CA VAL A 29 -23.36 -8.76 -4.08
C VAL A 29 -23.00 -8.87 -2.60
N ALA A 30 -22.36 -9.98 -2.23
CA ALA A 30 -21.73 -10.12 -0.93
C ALA A 30 -20.42 -9.32 -0.92
N PHE A 31 -20.41 -8.16 -0.28
CA PHE A 31 -19.17 -7.42 -0.02
C PHE A 31 -18.50 -7.95 1.24
N ASP A 32 -17.35 -8.59 1.08
CA ASP A 32 -16.44 -8.93 2.17
C ASP A 32 -15.71 -7.64 2.60
N THR A 33 -16.07 -7.12 3.77
CA THR A 33 -15.50 -5.89 4.32
C THR A 33 -14.05 -6.08 4.77
N ASP A 34 -13.68 -7.28 5.24
CA ASP A 34 -12.32 -7.57 5.69
C ASP A 34 -11.35 -7.59 4.50
N LEU A 35 -11.77 -8.21 3.40
CA LEU A 35 -11.03 -8.15 2.14
C LEU A 35 -10.91 -6.71 1.62
N SER A 36 -11.96 -5.90 1.82
CA SER A 36 -11.93 -4.50 1.41
C SER A 36 -10.93 -3.69 2.24
N GLU A 37 -10.85 -3.91 3.55
CA GLU A 37 -9.82 -3.28 4.40
C GLU A 37 -8.40 -3.72 4.02
N ALA A 38 -8.19 -5.01 3.74
CA ALA A 38 -6.91 -5.52 3.25
C ALA A 38 -6.49 -4.85 1.93
N LEU A 39 -7.42 -4.74 0.97
CA LEU A 39 -7.17 -4.07 -0.32
C LEU A 39 -6.87 -2.58 -0.15
N LEU A 40 -7.48 -1.93 0.84
CA LEU A 40 -7.19 -0.53 1.16
C LEU A 40 -5.80 -0.38 1.77
N HIS A 41 -5.42 -1.25 2.71
CA HIS A 41 -4.07 -1.26 3.28
C HIS A 41 -3.01 -1.50 2.19
N GLU A 42 -3.24 -2.45 1.30
CA GLU A 42 -2.39 -2.70 0.13
C GLU A 42 -2.26 -1.44 -0.75
N GLY A 43 -3.38 -0.76 -1.02
CA GLY A 43 -3.39 0.49 -1.79
C GLY A 43 -2.61 1.61 -1.10
N MET A 44 -2.79 1.80 0.20
CA MET A 44 -2.07 2.80 0.99
C MET A 44 -0.57 2.49 1.04
N ALA A 45 -0.21 1.21 1.22
CA ALA A 45 1.18 0.75 1.23
C ALA A 45 1.86 1.00 -0.11
N ARG A 46 1.19 0.80 -1.24
CA ARG A 46 1.72 1.11 -2.58
C ARG A 46 2.07 2.59 -2.75
N GLU A 47 1.21 3.48 -2.24
CA GLU A 47 1.48 4.92 -2.29
C GLU A 47 2.64 5.31 -1.37
N VAL A 48 2.71 4.73 -0.17
CA VAL A 48 3.86 4.91 0.75
C VAL A 48 5.16 4.41 0.10
N THR A 49 5.17 3.20 -0.46
CA THR A 49 6.32 2.64 -1.18
C THR A 49 6.76 3.57 -2.31
N SER A 50 5.81 4.03 -3.14
CA SER A 50 6.09 4.95 -4.23
C SER A 50 6.69 6.26 -3.73
N TRP A 51 6.20 6.78 -2.62
CA TRP A 51 6.75 7.97 -1.98
C TRP A 51 8.16 7.72 -1.42
N VAL A 52 8.41 6.61 -0.70
CA VAL A 52 9.75 6.25 -0.21
C VAL A 52 10.75 6.09 -1.36
N GLN A 53 10.32 5.53 -2.50
CA GLN A 53 11.19 5.40 -3.68
C GLN A 53 11.56 6.77 -4.28
N ARG A 54 10.68 7.78 -4.19
CA ARG A 54 11.04 9.17 -4.53
C ARG A 54 12.05 9.72 -3.53
N GLN A 55 11.83 9.51 -2.24
CA GLN A 55 12.76 9.91 -1.17
C GLN A 55 14.17 9.31 -1.33
N ARG A 56 14.28 8.09 -1.89
CA ARG A 56 15.56 7.47 -2.25
C ARG A 56 16.24 8.19 -3.41
N LYS A 57 15.48 8.53 -4.46
CA LYS A 57 15.97 9.25 -5.64
C LYS A 57 16.41 10.67 -5.32
N ASP A 58 15.66 11.38 -4.49
CA ASP A 58 15.96 12.77 -4.10
C ASP A 58 17.22 12.85 -3.23
N ARG A 59 17.57 11.76 -2.55
CA ARG A 59 18.84 11.57 -1.82
C ARG A 59 19.95 10.96 -2.68
N GLU A 60 19.73 10.77 -3.97
CA GLU A 60 20.68 10.20 -4.94
C GLU A 60 21.20 8.80 -4.54
N LEU A 61 20.39 8.01 -3.82
CA LEU A 61 20.77 6.65 -3.42
C LEU A 61 20.85 5.72 -4.64
N ALA A 62 21.78 4.77 -4.61
CA ALA A 62 21.84 3.75 -5.63
C ALA A 62 20.61 2.85 -5.57
N ILE A 63 20.25 2.25 -6.71
CA ILE A 63 19.11 1.34 -6.82
C ILE A 63 19.30 0.11 -5.92
N THR A 64 20.55 -0.25 -5.62
CA THR A 64 20.93 -1.43 -4.83
C THR A 64 21.25 -1.14 -3.37
N ASP A 65 21.28 0.13 -2.95
CA ASP A 65 21.61 0.48 -1.57
C ASP A 65 20.55 -0.03 -0.60
N ARG A 66 21.00 -0.64 0.50
CA ARG A 66 20.09 -1.09 1.57
C ARG A 66 19.97 -0.02 2.64
N ILE A 67 18.76 0.16 3.15
CA ILE A 67 18.45 1.22 4.13
C ILE A 67 17.83 0.67 5.41
N ALA A 68 18.08 1.32 6.53
CA ALA A 68 17.16 1.32 7.67
C ALA A 68 16.17 2.48 7.45
N LEU A 69 14.88 2.18 7.53
CA LEU A 69 13.81 3.12 7.24
C LEU A 69 13.01 3.42 8.52
N THR A 70 12.84 4.70 8.86
CA THR A 70 11.87 5.12 9.88
C THR A 70 10.79 5.95 9.21
N LEU A 71 9.52 5.58 9.43
CA LEU A 71 8.33 6.28 8.95
C LEU A 71 7.60 6.91 10.14
N VAL A 72 7.29 8.20 10.05
CA VAL A 72 6.65 8.97 11.13
C VAL A 72 5.36 9.57 10.61
N SER A 73 4.24 9.28 11.27
CA SER A 73 2.93 9.82 10.90
C SER A 73 2.05 10.03 12.15
N PRO A 74 1.22 11.08 12.21
CA PRO A 74 0.28 11.26 13.31
C PRO A 74 -0.93 10.31 13.15
N ASP A 75 -1.16 9.82 11.93
CA ASP A 75 -2.36 9.11 11.55
C ASP A 75 -2.25 7.62 11.87
N ALA A 76 -3.09 7.13 12.79
CA ALA A 76 -3.07 5.73 13.22
C ALA A 76 -3.45 4.76 12.08
N GLU A 77 -4.36 5.15 11.18
CA GLU A 77 -4.78 4.33 10.04
C GLU A 77 -3.64 4.13 9.03
N LEU A 78 -2.90 5.20 8.71
CA LEU A 78 -1.72 5.07 7.85
C LEU A 78 -0.65 4.17 8.49
N ARG A 79 -0.38 4.35 9.79
CA ARG A 79 0.56 3.49 10.52
C ARG A 79 0.11 2.02 10.52
N ALA A 80 -1.18 1.75 10.67
CA ALA A 80 -1.73 0.39 10.62
C ALA A 80 -1.58 -0.24 9.23
N ALA A 81 -1.83 0.51 8.15
CA ALA A 81 -1.60 0.04 6.78
C ALA A 81 -0.12 -0.27 6.52
N ILE A 82 0.78 0.61 6.97
CA ILE A 82 2.24 0.39 6.88
C ILE A 82 2.66 -0.86 7.65
N GLU A 83 2.10 -1.09 8.84
CA GLU A 83 2.38 -2.29 9.64
C GLU A 83 1.89 -3.57 8.95
N ALA A 84 0.67 -3.54 8.41
CA ALA A 84 0.06 -4.68 7.73
C ALA A 84 0.87 -5.13 6.51
N GLU A 85 1.42 -4.17 5.75
CA GLU A 85 2.17 -4.40 4.51
C GLU A 85 3.68 -4.20 4.68
N ARG A 86 4.18 -4.19 5.92
CA ARG A 86 5.56 -3.89 6.29
C ARG A 86 6.59 -4.66 5.44
N GLN A 87 6.36 -5.96 5.26
CA GLN A 87 7.28 -6.82 4.53
C GLN A 87 7.32 -6.47 3.04
N ALA A 88 6.15 -6.23 2.43
CA ALA A 88 6.07 -5.82 1.02
C ALA A 88 6.78 -4.49 0.79
N ILE A 89 6.54 -3.50 1.66
CA ILE A 89 7.24 -2.22 1.61
C ILE A 89 8.75 -2.43 1.71
N ALA A 90 9.22 -3.21 2.70
CA ALA A 90 10.64 -3.45 2.94
C ALA A 90 11.34 -4.10 1.74
N ASP A 91 10.71 -5.11 1.14
CA ASP A 91 11.25 -5.83 -0.02
C ASP A 91 11.35 -4.92 -1.25
N GLU A 92 10.34 -4.08 -1.49
CA GLU A 92 10.32 -3.16 -2.64
C GLU A 92 11.35 -2.02 -2.52
N VAL A 93 11.57 -1.49 -1.31
CA VAL A 93 12.47 -0.34 -1.08
C VAL A 93 13.86 -0.73 -0.58
N LEU A 94 14.17 -2.03 -0.55
CA LEU A 94 15.42 -2.60 -0.02
C LEU A 94 15.71 -2.16 1.42
N ALA A 95 14.67 -2.07 2.26
CA ALA A 95 14.84 -1.79 3.67
C ALA A 95 15.20 -3.07 4.45
N VAL A 96 16.23 -3.01 5.28
CA VAL A 96 16.60 -4.10 6.20
C VAL A 96 15.80 -4.05 7.50
N SER A 97 15.27 -2.86 7.82
CA SER A 97 14.40 -2.62 8.96
C SER A 97 13.44 -1.48 8.62
N ILE A 98 12.24 -1.56 9.18
CA ILE A 98 11.27 -0.47 9.16
C ILE A 98 10.90 -0.17 10.62
N GLU A 99 10.93 1.08 11.02
CA GLU A 99 10.37 1.56 12.28
C GLU A 99 9.20 2.51 11.97
N VAL A 100 8.11 2.39 12.73
CA VAL A 100 6.90 3.20 12.53
C VAL A 100 6.63 3.95 13.82
N GLU A 101 6.72 5.28 13.77
CA GLU A 101 6.58 6.16 14.93
C GLU A 101 5.36 7.06 14.80
N GLU A 102 4.78 7.44 15.94
CA GLU A 102 3.80 8.52 15.99
C GLU A 102 4.51 9.87 16.02
N GLY A 103 4.09 10.81 15.18
CA GLY A 103 4.61 12.17 15.16
C GLY A 103 4.18 12.94 13.92
N GLU A 104 4.36 14.26 13.91
CA GLU A 104 4.03 15.06 12.74
C GLU A 104 4.93 14.70 11.55
N GLY A 105 4.32 14.54 10.38
CA GLY A 105 5.01 14.41 9.11
C GLY A 105 5.15 15.77 8.41
N ASP A 106 6.19 15.91 7.61
CA ASP A 106 6.52 17.13 6.85
C ASP A 106 6.10 17.06 5.38
N GLU A 107 5.70 15.89 4.90
CA GLU A 107 5.18 15.68 3.55
C GLU A 107 3.76 15.12 3.56
N THR A 108 3.09 15.23 2.42
CA THR A 108 1.73 14.71 2.21
C THR A 108 1.75 13.56 1.22
N VAL A 109 1.14 12.43 1.61
CA VAL A 109 0.91 11.27 0.75
C VAL A 109 -0.59 11.15 0.48
N SER A 110 -0.99 11.25 -0.78
CA SER A 110 -2.38 11.10 -1.21
C SER A 110 -2.71 9.65 -1.53
N THR A 111 -3.85 9.18 -1.06
CA THR A 111 -4.39 7.84 -1.30
C THR A 111 -5.87 7.93 -1.67
N VAL A 112 -6.50 6.80 -2.01
CA VAL A 112 -7.95 6.75 -2.22
C VAL A 112 -8.77 7.13 -0.98
N ARG A 113 -8.20 6.99 0.23
CA ARG A 113 -8.85 7.34 1.51
C ARG A 113 -8.69 8.82 1.88
N GLY A 114 -7.72 9.50 1.29
CA GLY A 114 -7.42 10.90 1.60
C GLY A 114 -5.93 11.18 1.60
N ASP A 115 -5.59 12.36 2.11
CA ASP A 115 -4.25 12.89 2.24
C ASP A 115 -3.72 12.66 3.66
N TRP A 116 -2.51 12.14 3.76
CA TRP A 116 -1.90 11.74 5.02
C TRP A 116 -0.57 12.46 5.25
N SER A 117 -0.29 12.81 6.51
CA SER A 117 1.00 13.41 6.89
C SER A 117 2.03 12.31 7.14
N LEU A 118 3.19 12.39 6.46
CA LEU A 118 4.24 11.39 6.56
C LEU A 118 5.63 12.02 6.45
N SER A 119 6.56 11.55 7.28
CA SER A 119 8.00 11.81 7.16
C SER A 119 8.78 10.52 7.13
N ALA A 120 9.97 10.56 6.51
CA ALA A 120 10.87 9.41 6.43
C ALA A 120 12.31 9.81 6.75
N ARG A 121 12.94 8.97 7.58
CA ARG A 121 14.39 8.98 7.78
C ARG A 121 14.95 7.72 7.12
N LEU A 122 15.94 7.92 6.26
CA LEU A 122 16.61 6.85 5.53
C LEU A 122 18.08 6.84 5.95
N GLU A 123 18.53 5.74 6.54
CA GLU A 123 19.93 5.52 6.89
C GLU A 123 20.50 4.40 6.03
N VAL A 124 21.54 4.69 5.24
CA VAL A 124 22.18 3.66 4.39
C VAL A 124 23.02 2.75 5.27
N VAL A 125 22.72 1.45 5.21
CA VAL A 125 23.41 0.43 6.01
C VAL A 125 24.40 -0.40 5.20
N GLU A 126 24.18 -0.51 3.90
CA GLU A 126 25.05 -1.21 2.95
C GLU A 126 25.10 -0.42 1.65
N VAL A 127 26.32 -0.05 1.25
CA VAL A 127 26.62 0.70 0.03
C VAL A 127 27.18 -0.28 -1.00
N SER A 128 26.74 -0.13 -2.25
CA SER A 128 27.22 -0.94 -3.38
C SER A 128 28.56 -0.47 -3.94
#